data_AF-A0A4X2KE68-F1
#
_entry.id   AF-A0A4X2KE68-F1
#
_cell.length_a   1.000
_cell.length_b   1.000
_cell.length_c   1.000
_cell.angle_alpha   90.00
_cell.angle_beta   90.00
_cell.angle_gamma   90.00
#
_symmetry.space_group_name_H-M   'P 1'
#
loop_
_entity.id
_entity.type
_entity.pdbx_description
1 polymer ?
#
loop_
_entity_poly.entity_id
_entity_poly.type
_entity_poly.pdbx_seq_one_letter_code
_entity_poly.pdbx_strand_id
1 'polypeptide(L)'
;MGLWGCSRLPGLLFVLSLVRFASSDTPANCTYSDLQGTWVFQVSEGQGFQDNRINCSVLGPPRKKVVVHLQKLDVATDEFGNSGFFTIIYNQGFEIVLNDYKWFAFFKDVTDFMSQFFLHVGTVGKYDLNI
;
A
#
# COMPACT_ATOMS: atom_id res chain seq x y z
N MET A 1 -1.86 28.22 57.44
CA MET A 1 -2.98 27.67 56.66
C MET A 1 -2.51 27.49 55.23
N GLY A 2 -2.47 26.24 54.75
CA GLY A 2 -2.46 25.84 53.34
C GLY A 2 -1.26 26.22 52.45
N LEU A 3 -0.30 25.30 52.29
CA LEU A 3 0.58 25.25 51.12
C LEU A 3 -0.29 25.05 49.86
N TRP A 4 -0.41 26.08 49.03
CA TRP A 4 -1.11 26.02 47.75
C TRP A 4 -0.24 25.25 46.74
N GLY A 5 -0.34 23.93 46.75
CA GLY A 5 0.32 23.08 45.77
C GLY A 5 -0.30 23.33 44.39
N CYS A 6 0.45 23.96 43.49
CA CYS A 6 0.13 24.03 42.05
C CYS A 6 0.02 22.58 41.52
N SER A 7 -1.18 22.03 41.52
CA SER A 7 -1.46 20.71 40.97
C SER A 7 -1.16 20.73 39.47
N ARG A 8 -0.10 20.03 39.05
CA ARG A 8 0.27 19.86 37.62
C ARG A 8 -0.58 18.80 36.91
N LEU A 9 -1.51 18.16 37.63
CA LEU A 9 -2.42 17.14 37.08
C LEU A 9 -3.26 17.64 35.88
N PRO A 10 -3.85 18.85 35.88
CA PRO A 10 -4.69 19.29 34.77
C PRO A 10 -3.89 19.44 33.47
N GLY A 11 -2.66 19.94 33.57
CA GLY A 11 -1.75 20.04 32.42
C GLY A 11 -1.33 18.67 31.89
N LEU A 12 -1.05 17.71 32.77
CA LEU A 12 -0.69 16.35 32.39
C LEU A 12 -1.85 15.62 31.69
N LEU A 13 -3.07 15.73 32.23
CA LEU A 13 -4.27 15.16 31.63
C LEU A 13 -4.59 15.76 30.25
N PHE A 14 -4.39 17.07 30.09
CA PHE A 14 -4.56 17.73 28.79
C PHE A 14 -3.57 17.20 27.74
N VAL A 15 -2.29 17.04 28.11
CA VAL A 15 -1.27 16.45 27.21
C VAL A 15 -1.61 15.01 26.85
N LEU A 16 -2.06 14.20 27.81
CA LEU A 16 -2.46 12.81 27.54
C LEU A 16 -3.69 12.71 26.62
N SER A 17 -4.62 13.69 26.67
CA SER A 17 -5.78 13.72 25.78
C SER A 17 -5.45 14.04 24.32
N LEU A 18 -4.25 14.57 24.05
CA LEU A 18 -3.76 14.83 22.70
C LEU A 18 -3.10 13.59 22.07
N VAL A 19 -2.91 12.51 22.84
CA VAL A 19 -2.36 11.25 22.31
C VAL A 19 -3.41 10.57 21.46
N ARG A 20 -3.26 10.66 20.14
CA ARG A 20 -4.06 9.90 19.17
C ARG A 20 -3.44 8.52 18.99
N PHE A 21 -4.28 7.49 18.93
CA PHE A 21 -3.86 6.18 18.46
C PHE A 21 -3.59 6.26 16.96
N ALA A 22 -2.31 6.17 16.59
CA ALA A 22 -1.92 6.00 15.19
C ALA A 22 -1.82 4.50 14.91
N SER A 23 -2.76 3.97 14.13
CA SER A 23 -2.54 2.67 13.48
C SER A 23 -1.62 2.92 12.30
N SER A 24 -0.47 2.25 12.27
CA SER A 24 0.51 2.40 11.19
C SER A 24 0.37 1.30 10.13
N ASP A 25 -0.29 0.20 10.47
CA ASP A 25 -0.48 -0.95 9.57
C ASP A 25 -1.85 -0.88 8.91
N THR A 26 -1.92 -1.38 7.67
CA THR A 26 -3.20 -1.65 7.02
C THR A 26 -3.83 -2.91 7.64
N PRO A 27 -5.16 -3.07 7.54
CA PRO A 27 -5.84 -4.26 8.01
C PRO A 27 -5.46 -5.56 7.28
N ALA A 28 -4.71 -5.48 6.17
CA ALA A 28 -4.34 -6.64 5.36
C ALA A 28 -3.43 -7.61 6.14
N ASN A 29 -3.63 -8.90 5.90
CA ASN A 29 -2.83 -9.98 6.48
C ASN A 29 -2.56 -11.08 5.43
N CYS A 30 -1.98 -10.68 4.29
CA CYS A 30 -1.69 -11.59 3.18
C CYS A 30 -0.36 -12.32 3.37
N THR A 31 -0.26 -13.51 2.79
CA THR A 31 0.94 -14.35 2.84
C THR A 31 1.76 -14.26 1.56
N TYR A 32 3.01 -14.72 1.62
CA TYR A 32 3.86 -14.81 0.43
C TYR A 32 3.25 -15.68 -0.69
N SER A 33 2.56 -16.77 -0.36
CA SER A 33 1.86 -17.59 -1.34
C SER A 33 0.72 -16.85 -2.04
N ASP A 34 0.07 -15.89 -1.38
CA ASP A 34 -0.98 -15.06 -1.99
C ASP A 34 -0.39 -14.11 -3.05
N LEU A 35 0.86 -13.68 -2.86
CA LEU A 35 1.59 -12.83 -3.80
C LEU A 35 2.05 -13.58 -5.07
N GLN A 36 2.33 -14.88 -4.98
CA GLN A 36 2.84 -15.65 -6.12
C GLN A 36 1.80 -15.79 -7.24
N GLY A 37 2.26 -15.82 -8.49
CA GLY A 37 1.41 -16.01 -9.68
C GLY A 37 1.39 -14.82 -10.61
N THR A 38 0.36 -14.73 -11.44
CA THR A 38 0.23 -13.72 -12.48
C THR A 38 -0.61 -12.54 -12.01
N TRP A 39 -0.07 -11.34 -12.15
CA TRP A 39 -0.72 -10.09 -11.81
C TRP A 39 -0.94 -9.24 -13.05
N VAL A 40 -2.01 -8.47 -13.04
CA VAL A 40 -2.30 -7.50 -14.10
C VAL A 40 -2.43 -6.13 -13.48
N PHE A 41 -1.50 -5.25 -13.83
CA PHE A 41 -1.51 -3.86 -13.40
C PHE A 41 -2.26 -3.02 -14.41
N GLN A 42 -3.34 -2.40 -13.95
CA GLN A 42 -4.07 -1.38 -14.68
C GLN A 42 -3.48 -0.02 -14.33
N VAL A 43 -2.73 0.56 -15.27
CA VAL A 43 -1.97 1.79 -15.04
C VAL A 43 -2.77 2.98 -15.57
N SER A 44 -3.08 3.90 -14.67
CA SER A 44 -3.70 5.18 -14.96
C SER A 44 -2.71 6.32 -14.78
N GLU A 45 -2.96 7.44 -15.44
CA GLU A 45 -2.34 8.71 -15.05
C GLU A 45 -3.04 9.18 -13.76
N GLY A 46 -2.28 9.27 -12.66
CA GLY A 46 -2.77 9.89 -11.43
C GLY A 46 -3.05 11.38 -11.63
N GLN A 47 -3.78 11.99 -10.70
CA GLN A 47 -4.13 13.40 -10.80
C GLN A 47 -2.96 14.29 -10.38
N GLY A 48 -2.69 15.35 -11.16
CA GLY A 48 -1.69 16.37 -10.84
C GLY A 48 -0.36 16.19 -11.59
N PHE A 49 0.74 16.63 -10.96
CA PHE A 49 2.07 16.59 -11.56
C PHE A 49 2.56 15.14 -11.71
N GLN A 50 3.18 14.82 -12.84
CA GLN A 50 3.77 13.50 -13.14
C GLN A 50 5.17 13.37 -12.50
N ASP A 51 5.26 13.64 -11.21
CA ASP A 51 6.46 13.50 -10.39
C ASP A 51 6.10 12.85 -9.04
N ASN A 52 6.96 12.94 -8.04
CA ASN A 52 6.71 12.39 -6.71
C ASN A 52 5.53 13.04 -5.96
N ARG A 53 4.88 14.05 -6.54
CA ARG A 53 3.68 14.74 -6.01
C ARG A 53 2.39 14.27 -6.69
N ILE A 54 2.45 13.26 -7.55
CA ILE A 54 1.27 12.67 -8.18
C ILE A 54 0.29 12.16 -7.12
N ASN A 55 -1.00 12.44 -7.31
CA ASN A 55 -2.04 11.95 -6.41
C ASN A 55 -2.62 10.63 -6.94
N CYS A 56 -2.23 9.52 -6.32
CA CYS A 56 -2.72 8.18 -6.64
C CYS A 56 -4.07 7.83 -6.00
N SER A 57 -4.63 8.71 -5.15
CA SER A 57 -5.95 8.51 -4.53
C SER A 57 -7.10 8.87 -5.46
N VAL A 58 -6.83 9.66 -6.49
CA VAL A 58 -7.79 9.95 -7.57
C VAL A 58 -7.16 9.47 -8.88
N LEU A 59 -7.60 8.31 -9.34
CA LEU A 59 -7.11 7.71 -10.57
C LEU A 59 -8.03 8.06 -11.73
N GLY A 60 -7.46 8.46 -12.86
CA GLY A 60 -8.18 8.51 -14.13
C GLY A 60 -8.50 7.11 -14.68
N PRO A 61 -9.15 7.04 -15.85
CA PRO A 61 -9.39 5.77 -16.53
C PRO A 61 -8.06 5.05 -16.84
N PRO A 62 -8.00 3.71 -16.71
CA PRO A 62 -6.80 2.94 -17.00
C PRO A 62 -6.44 3.08 -18.47
N ARG A 63 -5.17 3.37 -18.74
CA ARG A 63 -4.65 3.60 -20.11
C ARG A 63 -3.73 2.49 -20.59
N LYS A 64 -3.06 1.80 -19.68
CA LYS A 64 -2.12 0.72 -20.01
C LYS A 64 -2.36 -0.48 -19.11
N LYS A 65 -2.10 -1.66 -19.66
CA LYS A 65 -2.13 -2.94 -18.97
C LYS A 65 -0.71 -3.51 -18.95
N VAL A 66 -0.23 -3.93 -17.79
CA VAL A 66 1.07 -4.61 -17.64
C VAL A 66 0.83 -5.94 -16.95
N VAL A 67 1.30 -7.03 -17.54
CA VAL A 67 1.21 -8.37 -16.96
C VAL A 67 2.56 -8.74 -16.37
N VAL A 68 2.56 -9.20 -15.12
CA VAL A 68 3.78 -9.58 -14.39
C VAL A 68 3.58 -10.95 -13.77
N HIS A 69 4.57 -11.83 -13.90
CA HIS A 69 4.60 -13.15 -13.30
C HIS A 69 5.59 -13.16 -12.13
N LEU A 70 5.12 -13.54 -10.94
CA LEU A 70 5.91 -13.60 -9.72
C LEU A 70 6.15 -15.05 -9.31
N GLN A 71 7.40 -15.48 -9.36
CA GLN A 71 7.82 -16.86 -9.14
C GLN A 71 8.75 -16.96 -7.93
N LYS A 72 8.68 -18.09 -7.22
CA LYS A 72 9.58 -18.37 -6.10
C LYS A 72 11.06 -18.31 -6.56
N LEU A 73 11.99 -17.72 -5.80
CA LEU A 73 11.88 -17.07 -4.48
C LEU A 73 11.57 -15.57 -4.56
N ASP A 74 12.05 -14.89 -5.59
CA ASP A 74 11.96 -13.44 -5.74
C ASP A 74 11.99 -13.03 -7.22
N VAL A 75 11.70 -13.93 -8.16
CA VAL A 75 11.83 -13.67 -9.60
C VAL A 75 10.56 -13.04 -10.15
N ALA A 76 10.69 -11.88 -10.80
CA ALA A 76 9.61 -11.21 -11.52
C ALA A 76 9.90 -11.18 -13.02
N THR A 77 8.93 -11.54 -13.87
CA THR A 77 9.07 -11.48 -15.33
C THR A 77 7.85 -10.85 -15.99
N ASP A 78 8.03 -10.23 -17.16
CA ASP A 78 6.92 -9.74 -18.00
C ASP A 78 6.74 -10.57 -19.28
N GLU A 79 5.75 -10.19 -20.10
CA GLU A 79 5.44 -10.84 -21.39
C GLU A 79 6.49 -10.59 -22.48
N PHE A 80 7.43 -9.64 -22.26
CA PHE A 80 8.47 -9.29 -23.22
C PHE A 80 9.80 -10.01 -22.94
N GLY A 81 9.84 -10.86 -21.90
CA GLY A 81 11.03 -11.61 -21.51
C GLY A 81 11.99 -10.81 -20.63
N ASN A 82 11.59 -9.66 -20.10
CA ASN A 82 12.37 -8.96 -19.09
C ASN A 82 12.28 -9.71 -17.77
N SER A 83 13.37 -9.68 -17.00
CA SER A 83 13.45 -10.29 -15.68
C SER A 83 13.94 -9.27 -14.66
N GLY A 84 13.45 -9.42 -13.44
CA GLY A 84 13.74 -8.57 -12.31
C GLY A 84 13.44 -9.31 -11.01
N PHE A 85 13.22 -8.56 -9.94
CA PHE A 85 12.94 -9.17 -8.63
C PHE A 85 11.73 -8.56 -7.94
N PHE A 86 11.18 -9.30 -6.99
CA PHE A 86 10.12 -8.81 -6.12
C PHE A 86 10.36 -9.22 -4.67
N THR A 87 9.76 -8.47 -3.76
CA THR A 87 9.75 -8.80 -2.34
C THR A 87 8.38 -8.52 -1.74
N ILE A 88 7.97 -9.36 -0.79
CA ILE A 88 6.80 -9.09 0.04
C ILE A 88 7.21 -8.16 1.18
N ILE A 89 6.34 -7.20 1.49
CA ILE A 89 6.50 -6.30 2.62
C ILE A 89 5.61 -6.84 3.74
N TYR A 90 6.21 -7.69 4.58
CA TYR A 90 5.56 -8.40 5.67
C TYR A 90 4.27 -9.11 5.20
N ASN A 91 3.10 -8.59 5.58
CA ASN A 91 1.78 -9.06 5.17
C ASN A 91 0.92 -7.93 4.54
N GLN A 92 1.55 -6.79 4.25
CA GLN A 92 0.89 -5.52 3.95
C GLN A 92 0.85 -5.23 2.44
N GLY A 93 1.91 -5.59 1.73
CA GLY A 93 2.04 -5.26 0.32
C GLY A 93 3.28 -5.89 -0.30
N PHE A 94 3.71 -5.34 -1.43
CA PHE A 94 4.87 -5.83 -2.17
C PHE A 94 5.58 -4.72 -2.94
N GLU A 95 6.85 -4.95 -3.25
CA GLU A 95 7.63 -4.15 -4.20
C GLU A 95 8.13 -5.07 -5.32
N ILE A 96 8.05 -4.61 -6.58
CA ILE A 96 8.61 -5.30 -7.75
C ILE A 96 9.51 -4.31 -8.49
N VAL A 97 10.73 -4.74 -8.82
CA VAL A 97 11.66 -4.00 -9.66
C VAL A 97 11.83 -4.77 -10.96
N LEU A 98 11.34 -4.20 -12.07
CA LEU A 98 11.31 -4.86 -13.38
C LEU A 98 11.39 -3.84 -14.51
N ASN A 99 12.26 -4.09 -15.49
CA ASN A 99 12.45 -3.27 -16.69
C ASN A 99 12.67 -1.77 -16.38
N ASP A 100 13.54 -1.47 -15.41
CA ASP A 100 13.83 -0.12 -14.89
C ASP A 100 12.66 0.63 -14.22
N TYR A 101 11.53 -0.04 -13.98
CA TYR A 101 10.42 0.47 -13.19
C TYR A 101 10.35 -0.20 -11.82
N LYS A 102 9.82 0.55 -10.85
CA LYS A 102 9.46 0.05 -9.52
C LYS A 102 7.95 0.11 -9.33
N TRP A 103 7.37 -1.00 -8.89
CA TRP A 103 5.95 -1.14 -8.60
C TRP A 103 5.77 -1.37 -7.11
N PHE A 104 4.84 -0.65 -6.49
CA PHE A 104 4.52 -0.79 -5.09
C PHE A 104 3.01 -0.67 -4.89
N ALA A 105 2.43 -1.57 -4.09
CA ALA A 105 1.05 -1.50 -3.66
C ALA A 105 0.84 -2.24 -2.34
N PHE A 106 -0.16 -1.80 -1.58
CA PHE A 106 -0.72 -2.57 -0.48
C PHE A 106 -1.70 -3.62 -1.02
N PHE A 107 -1.87 -4.72 -0.31
CA PHE A 107 -2.94 -5.66 -0.59
C PHE A 107 -4.30 -5.03 -0.22
N LYS A 108 -5.33 -5.37 -1.00
CA LYS A 108 -6.69 -4.94 -0.71
C LYS A 108 -7.28 -5.76 0.44
N ASP A 109 -7.87 -5.09 1.43
CA ASP A 109 -8.66 -5.76 2.47
C ASP A 109 -10.17 -5.69 2.17
N VAL A 110 -10.93 -6.66 2.68
CA VAL A 110 -12.38 -6.81 2.47
C VAL A 110 -13.19 -5.83 3.34
N THR A 111 -12.59 -5.23 4.38
CA THR A 111 -13.28 -4.27 5.28
C THR A 111 -13.34 -2.82 4.76
N ASP A 112 -13.10 -2.63 3.46
CA ASP A 112 -12.99 -1.37 2.71
C ASP A 112 -14.27 -0.48 2.67
N PHE A 113 -15.22 -0.65 3.61
CA PHE A 113 -16.35 0.26 3.80
C PHE A 113 -16.14 1.28 4.93
N MET A 114 -15.18 1.07 5.85
CA MET A 114 -14.98 1.96 7.01
C MET A 114 -13.56 2.52 7.18
N SER A 115 -12.68 2.39 6.18
CA SER A 115 -11.30 2.92 6.24
C SER A 115 -11.04 4.02 5.21
N GLN A 116 -11.82 5.11 5.29
CA GLN A 116 -11.60 6.34 4.51
C GLN A 116 -10.36 7.14 4.93
N PHE A 117 -9.37 6.55 5.63
CA PHE A 117 -8.21 7.31 6.10
C PHE A 117 -6.83 6.70 5.85
N PHE A 118 -6.72 5.62 5.07
CA PHE A 118 -5.41 5.07 4.72
C PHE A 118 -5.23 4.99 3.20
N LEU A 119 -4.24 5.77 2.76
CA LEU A 119 -3.65 5.92 1.43
C LEU A 119 -4.11 4.88 0.40
N HIS A 120 -5.10 5.29 -0.39
CA HIS A 120 -5.48 4.60 -1.62
C HIS A 120 -4.40 4.84 -2.66
N VAL A 121 -3.58 3.81 -2.90
CA VAL A 121 -2.72 3.68 -4.06
C VAL A 121 -3.39 2.65 -4.95
N GLY A 122 -3.80 3.01 -6.18
CA GLY A 122 -3.93 2.09 -7.31
C GLY A 122 -4.71 0.78 -7.09
N THR A 123 -5.82 0.55 -7.81
CA THR A 123 -6.41 -0.80 -7.85
C THR A 123 -5.45 -1.78 -8.55
N VAL A 124 -4.76 -2.62 -7.77
CA VAL A 124 -3.98 -3.75 -8.29
C VAL A 124 -4.80 -5.02 -8.12
N GLY A 125 -5.11 -5.68 -9.24
CA GLY A 125 -5.92 -6.89 -9.27
C GLY A 125 -5.12 -8.11 -9.68
N LYS A 126 -5.21 -9.19 -8.89
CA LYS A 126 -4.82 -10.53 -9.31
C LYS A 126 -6.01 -11.12 -10.07
N TYR A 127 -5.83 -11.49 -11.32
CA TYR A 127 -6.83 -12.23 -12.08
C TYR A 127 -6.32 -13.66 -12.22
N ASP A 128 -7.12 -14.64 -11.80
CA ASP A 128 -6.92 -16.02 -12.24
C ASP A 128 -7.31 -16.08 -13.73
N LEU A 129 -6.30 -16.09 -14.61
CA LEU A 129 -6.48 -16.44 -16.01
C LEU A 129 -6.76 -17.95 -16.07
N ASN A 130 -8.02 -18.35 -15.87
CA ASN A 130 -8.47 -19.67 -16.31
C ASN A 130 -8.41 -19.70 -17.84
N ILE A 131 -7.40 -20.39 -18.37
CA ILE A 131 -7.42 -20.97 -19.72
C ILE A 131 -8.27 -22.25 -19.66
#